data_AF-A0A3L8NZT4-F1
#
_entry.id   AF-A0A3L8NZT4-F1
#
_cell.length_a   1.000
_cell.length_b   1.000
_cell.length_c   1.000
_cell.angle_alpha   90.00
_cell.angle_beta   90.00
_cell.angle_gamma   90.00
#
_symmetry.space_group_name_H-M   'P 1'
#
loop_
_entity.id
_entity.type
_entity.pdbx_description
1 polymer ?
#
loop_
_entity_poly.entity_id
_entity_poly.type
_entity_poly.pdbx_seq_one_letter_code
_entity_poly.pdbx_strand_id
1 'polypeptide(L)'
;MVNPLLAGLGTQEIVIILVVVILLFGAKKLPELARGSGQALRIFKAETKGLMEEDEKKESTKTEAQRELEAKQAELRLAQEKVAREAQEQEPRSNPNA
;
A
#
# COMPACT_ATOMS: atom_id res chain seq x y z
N MET A 1 40.56 -21.36 -22.68
CA MET A 1 39.22 -21.36 -23.32
C MET A 1 38.20 -21.32 -22.18
N VAL A 2 37.53 -20.18 -22.00
CA VAL A 2 36.50 -20.04 -20.96
C VAL A 2 35.19 -20.59 -21.53
N ASN A 3 34.58 -21.56 -20.84
CA ASN A 3 33.31 -22.12 -21.26
C ASN A 3 32.20 -21.07 -21.10
N PRO A 4 31.40 -20.79 -22.15
CA PRO A 4 30.27 -19.85 -22.06
C PRO A 4 29.25 -20.24 -20.97
N LEU A 5 29.26 -21.51 -20.54
CA LEU A 5 28.38 -22.09 -19.55
C LEU A 5 28.55 -21.54 -18.11
N LEU A 6 29.67 -20.87 -17.79
CA LEU A 6 29.98 -20.41 -16.42
C LEU A 6 30.02 -18.88 -16.24
N ALA A 7 29.93 -18.09 -17.32
CA ALA A 7 30.13 -16.64 -17.26
C ALA A 7 28.83 -15.81 -17.16
N GLY A 8 27.68 -16.47 -17.09
CA GLY A 8 26.35 -15.84 -17.11
C GLY A 8 25.50 -16.50 -18.16
N LEU A 9 24.22 -16.67 -17.87
CA LEU A 9 23.25 -17.21 -18.84
C LEU A 9 23.28 -16.32 -20.09
N GLY A 10 23.98 -16.76 -21.12
CA GLY A 10 24.06 -16.07 -22.39
C GLY A 10 22.74 -16.18 -23.14
N THR A 11 22.59 -15.36 -24.17
CA THR A 11 21.42 -15.41 -25.05
C THR A 11 21.19 -16.82 -25.63
N GLN A 12 22.27 -17.58 -25.86
CA GLN A 12 22.21 -18.93 -26.40
C GLN A 12 21.57 -19.93 -25.42
N GLU A 13 21.94 -19.89 -24.14
CA GLU A 13 21.37 -20.75 -23.10
C GLU A 13 19.88 -20.46 -22.91
N ILE A 14 19.50 -19.17 -22.91
CA ILE A 14 18.09 -18.75 -22.81
C ILE A 14 17.28 -19.31 -23.99
N VAL A 15 17.82 -19.26 -25.22
CA VAL A 15 17.14 -19.81 -26.40
C VAL A 15 16.97 -21.33 -26.27
N ILE A 16 17.99 -22.06 -25.81
CA ILE A 16 17.90 -23.52 -25.61
C ILE A 16 16.82 -23.86 -24.58
N ILE A 17 16.80 -23.15 -23.44
CA ILE A 17 15.77 -23.35 -22.41
C ILE A 17 14.39 -23.06 -22.98
N LEU A 18 14.23 -21.96 -23.74
CA LEU A 18 12.96 -21.60 -24.36
C LEU A 18 12.47 -22.70 -25.33
N VAL A 19 13.36 -23.28 -26.12
CA VAL A 19 13.04 -24.42 -27.00
C VAL A 19 12.55 -25.62 -26.18
N VAL A 20 13.24 -25.97 -25.10
CA VAL A 20 12.82 -27.09 -24.23
C VAL A 20 11.43 -26.82 -23.63
N VAL A 21 11.18 -25.61 -23.12
CA VAL A 21 9.87 -25.22 -22.58
C VAL A 21 8.79 -25.30 -23.67
N ILE A 22 9.07 -24.84 -24.90
CA ILE A 22 8.14 -24.97 -26.03
C ILE A 22 7.86 -26.43 -26.39
N LEU A 23 8.85 -27.33 -26.28
CA LEU A 23 8.64 -28.76 -26.53
C LEU A 23 7.78 -29.42 -25.45
N LEU A 24 7.96 -29.05 -24.18
CA LEU A 24 7.20 -29.62 -23.06
C LEU A 24 5.75 -29.13 -23.03
N PHE A 25 5.55 -27.82 -23.17
CA PHE A 25 4.23 -27.20 -23.04
C PHE A 25 3.52 -27.02 -24.40
N GLY A 26 4.26 -26.94 -25.50
CA GLY A 26 3.77 -26.66 -26.84
C GLY A 26 3.78 -25.16 -27.18
N ALA A 27 4.10 -24.83 -28.43
CA ALA A 27 4.17 -23.44 -28.94
C ALA A 27 2.85 -22.66 -28.81
N LYS A 28 1.71 -23.36 -28.73
CA LYS A 28 0.39 -22.74 -28.53
C LYS A 28 0.06 -22.47 -27.06
N LYS A 29 0.60 -23.24 -26.11
CA LYS A 29 0.23 -23.12 -24.69
C LYS A 29 0.92 -21.98 -23.97
N LEU A 30 2.19 -21.69 -24.28
CA LEU A 30 2.86 -20.52 -23.71
C LEU A 30 2.13 -19.19 -23.97
N PRO A 31 1.74 -18.83 -25.22
CA PRO A 31 1.02 -17.59 -25.46
C PRO A 31 -0.40 -17.61 -24.91
N GLU A 32 -1.05 -18.77 -24.84
CA GLU A 32 -2.38 -18.94 -24.23
C GLU A 32 -2.33 -18.64 -22.72
N LEU A 33 -1.36 -19.22 -22.00
CA LEU A 33 -1.13 -18.97 -20.58
C LEU A 33 -0.72 -17.51 -20.31
N ALA A 34 0.18 -16.95 -21.12
CA ALA A 34 0.60 -15.56 -20.99
C ALA A 34 -0.57 -14.58 -21.17
N ARG A 35 -1.47 -14.85 -22.12
CA ARG A 35 -2.68 -14.03 -22.34
C ARG A 35 -3.63 -14.07 -21.15
N GLY A 36 -3.91 -15.26 -20.61
CA GLY A 36 -4.77 -15.41 -19.43
C GLY A 36 -4.19 -14.73 -18.19
N SER A 37 -2.93 -15.01 -17.86
CA SER A 37 -2.24 -14.39 -16.72
C SER A 37 -2.07 -12.88 -16.90
N GLY A 38 -1.78 -12.41 -18.11
CA GLY A 38 -1.64 -10.99 -18.41
C GLY A 38 -2.95 -10.22 -18.23
N GLN A 39 -4.09 -10.80 -18.61
CA GLN A 39 -5.41 -10.20 -18.36
C GLN A 39 -5.71 -10.11 -16.86
N ALA A 40 -5.42 -11.16 -16.09
CA ALA A 40 -5.61 -11.15 -14.63
C ALA A 40 -4.76 -10.07 -13.96
N LEU A 41 -3.47 -9.98 -14.31
CA LEU A 41 -2.57 -8.93 -13.79
C LEU A 41 -3.02 -7.52 -14.21
N ARG A 42 -3.58 -7.36 -15.42
CA ARG A 42 -4.10 -6.06 -15.88
C ARG A 42 -5.28 -5.59 -15.05
N ILE A 43 -6.23 -6.49 -14.79
CA ILE A 43 -7.41 -6.20 -13.96
C ILE A 43 -6.96 -5.87 -12.54
N PHE A 44 -6.13 -6.73 -11.94
CA PHE A 44 -5.60 -6.51 -10.60
C PHE A 44 -4.86 -5.17 -10.47
N LYS A 45 -4.02 -4.81 -11.45
CA LYS A 45 -3.32 -3.52 -11.47
C LYS A 45 -4.29 -2.34 -11.62
N ALA A 46 -5.35 -2.47 -12.43
CA ALA A 46 -6.34 -1.42 -12.60
C ALA A 46 -7.17 -1.19 -11.33
N GLU A 47 -7.61 -2.26 -10.67
CA GLU A 47 -8.34 -2.17 -9.40
C GLU A 47 -7.45 -1.60 -8.29
N THR A 48 -6.21 -2.10 -8.17
CA THR A 48 -5.24 -1.59 -7.20
C THR A 48 -4.95 -0.11 -7.43
N LYS A 49 -4.80 0.31 -8.69
CA LYS A 49 -4.59 1.72 -9.03
C LYS A 49 -5.79 2.58 -8.67
N GLY A 50 -7.02 2.12 -8.91
CA GLY A 50 -8.23 2.82 -8.50
C GLY A 50 -8.29 3.05 -6.99
N LEU A 51 -7.92 2.04 -6.19
CA LEU A 51 -7.82 2.15 -4.73
C LEU A 51 -6.79 3.20 -4.29
N MET A 52 -5.60 3.18 -4.90
CA MET A 52 -4.53 4.15 -4.59
C MET A 52 -4.92 5.59 -4.99
N GLU A 53 -5.56 5.75 -6.15
CA GLU A 53 -6.05 7.05 -6.61
C GLU A 53 -7.22 7.56 -5.76
N GLU A 54 -8.09 6.68 -5.25
CA GLU A 54 -9.16 7.07 -4.31
C GLU A 54 -8.61 7.57 -2.98
N ASP A 55 -7.53 6.98 -2.46
CA ASP A 55 -6.88 7.43 -1.23
C ASP A 55 -6.15 8.77 -1.44
N GLU A 56 -5.42 8.95 -2.53
CA GLU A 56 -4.81 10.25 -2.90
C GLU A 56 -5.87 11.32 -3.20
N LYS A 57 -7.00 10.93 -3.80
CA LYS A 57 -8.10 11.85 -4.09
C LYS A 57 -8.88 12.20 -2.83
N LYS A 58 -9.03 11.30 -1.85
CA LYS A 58 -9.59 11.64 -0.53
C LYS A 58 -8.67 12.61 0.23
N GLU A 59 -7.36 12.45 0.11
CA GLU A 59 -6.40 13.37 0.72
C GLU A 59 -6.44 14.75 0.05
N SER A 60 -6.49 14.81 -1.29
CA SER A 60 -6.54 16.07 -2.06
C SER A 60 -7.93 16.73 -2.17
N THR A 61 -9.02 15.98 -1.96
CA THR A 61 -10.42 16.48 -2.03
C THR A 61 -10.97 16.90 -0.67
N LYS A 62 -10.24 16.72 0.43
CA LYS A 62 -10.60 17.38 1.70
C LYS A 62 -10.47 18.89 1.49
N THR A 63 -11.61 19.57 1.37
CA THR A 63 -11.69 21.02 1.26
C THR A 63 -11.01 21.65 2.49
N GLU A 64 -10.40 22.82 2.33
CA GLU A 64 -9.73 23.54 3.43
C GLU A 64 -10.63 23.65 4.68
N ALA A 65 -11.93 23.89 4.46
CA ALA A 65 -12.95 23.90 5.51
C ALA A 65 -13.06 22.57 6.30
N GLN A 66 -12.90 21.43 5.63
CA GLN A 66 -12.97 20.10 6.26
C GLN A 66 -11.73 19.83 7.12
N ARG A 67 -10.55 20.28 6.65
CA ARG A 67 -9.28 20.17 7.39
C ARG A 67 -9.26 21.09 8.61
N GLU A 68 -9.80 22.30 8.47
CA GLU A 68 -9.93 23.25 9.58
C GLU A 68 -10.91 22.76 10.65
N LEU A 69 -12.02 22.15 10.25
CA LEU A 69 -13.01 21.58 11.18
C LEU A 69 -12.41 20.45 12.03
N GLU A 70 -11.66 19.56 11.39
CA GLU A 70 -11.04 18.40 12.03
C GLU A 70 -9.90 18.82 12.98
N ALA A 71 -9.12 19.84 12.60
CA ALA A 71 -8.13 20.46 13.48
C ALA A 71 -8.77 21.13 14.71
N LYS A 72 -9.84 21.92 14.52
CA LYS A 72 -10.57 22.53 15.64
C LYS A 72 -11.23 21.50 16.54
N GLN A 73 -11.76 20.41 15.99
CA GLN A 73 -12.33 19.31 16.77
C GLN A 73 -11.28 18.57 17.60
N ALA A 74 -10.09 18.32 17.03
CA ALA A 74 -8.98 17.71 17.76
C ALA A 74 -8.50 18.60 18.92
N GLU A 75 -8.41 19.91 18.69
CA GLU A 75 -8.00 20.90 19.69
C GLU A 75 -9.05 21.04 20.81
N LEU A 76 -10.34 21.09 20.46
CA LEU A 76 -11.43 21.10 21.46
C LEU A 76 -11.42 19.82 22.31
N ARG A 77 -11.15 18.65 21.72
CA ARG A 77 -11.11 17.38 22.45
C ARG A 77 -9.98 17.37 23.48
N LEU A 78 -8.80 17.88 23.10
CA LEU A 78 -7.66 18.01 24.01
C LEU A 78 -7.92 19.04 25.11
N ALA A 79 -8.58 20.15 24.78
CA ALA A 79 -8.99 21.15 25.76
C ALA A 79 -10.03 20.57 26.74
N GLN A 80 -11.03 19.83 26.24
CA GLN A 80 -12.00 19.14 27.08
C GLN A 80 -11.36 18.08 27.98
N GLU A 81 -10.39 17.33 27.46
CA GLU A 81 -9.66 16.34 28.27
C GLU A 81 -8.81 17.01 29.35
N LYS A 82 -8.16 18.14 29.04
CA LYS A 82 -7.41 18.94 30.04
C LYS A 82 -8.33 19.52 31.10
N VAL A 83 -9.47 20.10 30.71
CA VAL A 83 -10.46 20.64 31.66
C VAL A 83 -11.04 19.53 32.54
N ALA A 84 -11.29 18.34 31.99
CA ALA A 84 -11.76 17.19 32.76
C ALA A 84 -10.71 16.65 33.74
N ARG A 85 -9.42 16.70 33.37
CA ARG A 85 -8.30 16.35 34.27
C ARG A 85 -8.06 17.41 35.34
N GLU A 86 -8.09 18.68 34.98
CA GLU A 86 -7.91 19.82 35.91
C GLU A 86 -9.04 19.88 36.94
N ALA A 87 -10.29 19.58 36.55
CA ALA A 87 -11.42 19.47 37.48
C ALA A 87 -11.28 18.29 38.45
N GLN A 88 -10.52 17.25 38.10
CA GLN A 88 -10.20 16.14 39.00
C GLN A 88 -8.94 16.41 39.85
N GLU A 89 -8.05 17.30 39.41
CA GLU A 89 -6.84 17.70 40.15
C GLU A 89 -7.07 18.86 41.14
N GLN A 90 -8.15 19.65 40.97
CA GLN A 90 -8.58 20.69 41.91
C GLN A 90 -9.86 20.31 42.66
N GLU A 91 -9.90 19.13 43.27
CA GLU A 91 -10.72 18.89 44.46
C GLU A 91 -9.81 18.61 45.67
N PRO A 92 -10.17 19.11 46.86
CA PRO A 92 -9.31 20.09 47.55
C PRO A 92 -8.48 19.48 48.67
N ARG A 93 -7.18 19.80 48.70
CA ARG A 93 -6.40 19.77 49.96
C ARG A 93 -6.74 20.96 50.86
N SER A 94 -8.03 21.24 51.07
CA SER A 94 -8.48 22.15 52.14
C SER A 94 -9.03 21.32 53.30
N ASN A 95 -8.09 20.93 54.15
CA ASN A 95 -8.22 20.64 55.57
C ASN A 95 -9.57 20.98 56.22
N PRO A 96 -10.19 20.01 56.92
CA PRO A 96 -10.96 20.32 58.11
C PRO A 96 -10.51 19.45 59.30
N ASN A 97 -9.78 20.05 60.24
CA ASN A 97 -9.49 19.59 61.61
C ASN A 97 -8.78 18.23 61.80
N ALA A 98 -7.50 18.27 62.20
CA ALA A 98 -6.88 17.34 63.17
C ALA A 98 -5.77 18.07 63.94
#